data_AF-D7JEX0-F1
#
_entry.id   AF-D7JEX0-F1
#
_cell.length_a   1.000
_cell.length_b   1.000
_cell.length_c   1.000
_cell.angle_alpha   90.00
_cell.angle_beta   90.00
_cell.angle_gamma   90.00
#
_symmetry.space_group_name_H-M   'P 1'
#
loop_
_entity.id
_entity.type
_entity.pdbx_description
1 polymer ?
#
loop_
_entity_poly.entity_id
_entity_poly.type
_entity_poly.pdbx_seq_one_letter_code
_entity_poly.pdbx_strand_id
1 'polypeptide(L)'
;MDNINLLQLKQRLDSIDWSGNFEKADKEHYETLDRLCEYIEVELGRNPKSETIDNALLLLAENIGCAEDFARYEENFVNKLADKGLLTKERTKLFYNNTNRRQG
;
A
#
# COMPACT_ATOMS: atom_id res chain seq x y z
N MET A 1 7.22 -17.84 10.28
CA MET A 1 6.95 -16.50 9.73
C MET A 1 6.46 -16.73 8.33
N ASP A 2 5.17 -16.47 8.06
CA ASP A 2 4.69 -16.33 6.69
C ASP A 2 5.63 -15.35 5.99
N ASN A 3 6.34 -15.82 4.96
CA ASN A 3 7.07 -14.92 4.09
C ASN A 3 6.02 -14.11 3.33
N ILE A 4 5.56 -13.01 3.92
CA ILE A 4 4.72 -12.04 3.24
C ILE A 4 5.48 -11.65 1.97
N ASN A 5 4.94 -12.08 0.83
CA ASN A 5 5.58 -11.92 -0.46
C ASN A 5 4.77 -10.90 -1.26
N LEU A 6 5.44 -9.86 -1.75
CA LEU A 6 4.82 -8.81 -2.55
C LEU A 6 4.05 -9.36 -3.77
N LEU A 7 4.56 -10.41 -4.42
CA LEU A 7 3.88 -11.05 -5.54
C LEU A 7 2.56 -11.68 -5.11
N GLN A 8 2.54 -12.35 -3.95
CA GLN A 8 1.32 -12.96 -3.42
C GLN A 8 0.29 -11.90 -3.03
N LEU A 9 0.72 -10.77 -2.44
CA LEU A 9 -0.18 -9.64 -2.15
C LEU A 9 -0.77 -9.05 -3.43
N LYS A 10 0.06 -8.83 -4.47
CA LYS A 10 -0.40 -8.37 -5.78
C LYS A 10 -1.42 -9.33 -6.40
N GLN A 11 -1.13 -10.64 -6.39
CA GLN A 11 -2.06 -11.65 -6.92
C GLN A 11 -3.38 -11.66 -6.16
N ARG A 12 -3.36 -11.44 -4.84
CA ARG A 12 -4.59 -11.35 -4.04
C ARG A 12 -5.44 -10.14 -4.44
N LEU A 13 -4.83 -8.95 -4.59
CA LEU A 13 -5.53 -7.74 -5.05
C LEU A 13 -6.15 -7.93 -6.44
N ASP A 14 -5.39 -8.52 -7.37
CA ASP A 14 -5.85 -8.79 -8.76
C ASP A 14 -6.99 -9.82 -8.82
N SER A 15 -7.04 -10.75 -7.86
CA SER A 15 -8.06 -11.80 -7.79
C SER A 15 -9.34 -11.38 -7.04
N ILE A 16 -9.44 -10.15 -6.57
CA ILE A 16 -10.64 -9.68 -5.86
C ILE A 16 -11.80 -9.57 -6.85
N ASP A 17 -12.84 -10.37 -6.62
CA ASP A 17 -14.06 -10.34 -7.42
C ASP A 17 -14.97 -9.18 -7.00
N TRP A 18 -14.73 -8.01 -7.59
CA TRP A 18 -15.55 -6.81 -7.39
C TRP A 18 -16.96 -6.92 -8.00
N SER A 19 -17.20 -7.90 -8.88
CA SER A 19 -18.51 -8.06 -9.55
C SER A 19 -19.51 -8.91 -8.75
N GLY A 20 -19.02 -9.69 -7.77
CA GLY A 20 -19.85 -10.52 -6.90
C GLY A 20 -20.30 -9.79 -5.64
N ASN A 21 -19.79 -10.22 -4.49
CA ASN A 21 -20.16 -9.64 -3.19
C ASN A 21 -19.24 -8.46 -2.86
N PHE A 22 -19.75 -7.24 -3.07
CA PHE A 22 -19.02 -6.01 -2.80
C PHE A 22 -18.47 -5.90 -1.38
N GLU A 23 -19.27 -6.21 -0.34
CA GLU A 23 -18.82 -6.12 1.07
C GLU A 23 -17.65 -7.08 1.36
N LYS A 24 -17.67 -8.26 0.72
CA LYS A 24 -16.57 -9.23 0.83
C LYS A 24 -15.33 -8.73 0.09
N ALA A 25 -15.50 -8.23 -1.13
CA ALA A 25 -14.42 -7.68 -1.96
C ALA A 25 -13.72 -6.50 -1.26
N ASP A 26 -14.50 -5.57 -0.72
CA ASP A 26 -14.04 -4.40 0.01
C ASP A 26 -13.23 -4.81 1.27
N LYS A 27 -13.76 -5.75 2.05
CA LYS A 27 -13.03 -6.30 3.20
C LYS A 27 -11.73 -6.97 2.81
N GLU A 28 -11.74 -7.85 1.80
CA GLU A 28 -10.55 -8.56 1.32
C GLU A 28 -9.50 -7.59 0.75
N HIS A 29 -9.95 -6.50 0.13
CA HIS A 29 -9.11 -5.42 -0.36
C HIS A 29 -8.37 -4.74 0.79
N TYR A 30 -9.11 -4.23 1.79
CA TYR A 30 -8.50 -3.56 2.94
C TYR A 30 -7.56 -4.48 3.73
N GLU A 31 -7.95 -5.73 3.99
CA GLU A 31 -7.07 -6.70 4.67
C GLU A 31 -5.77 -6.95 3.89
N THR A 32 -5.82 -6.92 2.56
CA THR A 32 -4.63 -7.11 1.72
C THR A 32 -3.75 -5.86 1.72
N LEU A 33 -4.34 -4.66 1.72
CA LEU A 33 -3.61 -3.40 1.83
C LEU A 33 -2.95 -3.21 3.21
N ASP A 34 -3.60 -3.61 4.30
CA ASP A 34 -2.97 -3.61 5.64
C ASP A 34 -1.73 -4.50 5.67
N ARG A 35 -1.81 -5.72 5.09
CA ARG A 35 -0.64 -6.61 4.99
C ARG A 35 0.46 -6.07 4.09
N LEU A 36 0.10 -5.29 3.06
CA LEU A 36 1.07 -4.59 2.23
C LEU A 36 1.81 -3.49 3.01
N CYS A 37 1.11 -2.79 3.90
CA CYS A 37 1.73 -1.84 4.83
C CYS A 37 2.70 -2.55 5.79
N GLU A 38 2.30 -3.68 6.37
CA GLU A 38 3.18 -4.50 7.23
C GLU A 38 4.44 -4.96 6.47
N TYR A 39 4.29 -5.39 5.21
CA TYR A 39 5.42 -5.76 4.35
C TYR A 39 6.41 -4.60 4.17
N ILE A 40 5.90 -3.40 3.87
CA ILE A 40 6.72 -2.19 3.70
C ILE A 40 7.49 -1.88 4.99
N GLU A 41 6.85 -1.92 6.16
CA GLU A 41 7.51 -1.66 7.44
C GLU A 41 8.62 -2.68 7.76
N VAL A 42 8.33 -3.97 7.53
CA VAL A 42 9.31 -5.04 7.74
C VAL A 42 10.52 -4.88 6.81
N GLU A 43 10.28 -4.60 5.53
CA GLU A 43 11.37 -4.43 4.55
C GLU A 43 12.17 -3.15 4.80
N LEU A 44 11.53 -2.06 5.24
CA LEU A 44 12.23 -0.85 5.68
C LEU A 44 13.17 -1.12 6.86
N GLY A 45 12.76 -1.96 7.81
CA GLY A 45 13.58 -2.37 8.95
C GLY A 45 14.73 -3.32 8.58
N ARG A 46 14.60 -4.09 7.50
CA ARG A 46 15.60 -5.06 7.04
C ARG A 46 16.59 -4.47 6.05
N ASN A 47 16.08 -3.90 4.96
CA ASN A 47 16.87 -3.31 3.88
C ASN A 47 16.18 -2.06 3.34
N PRO A 48 16.40 -0.89 3.96
CA PRO A 48 15.73 0.35 3.57
C PRO A 48 16.09 0.84 2.17
N LYS A 49 17.09 0.25 1.50
CA LYS A 49 17.47 0.58 0.11
C LYS A 49 16.88 -0.40 -0.92
N SER A 50 16.02 -1.32 -0.49
CA SER A 50 15.45 -2.33 -1.39
C SER A 50 14.46 -1.72 -2.37
N GLU A 51 14.60 -2.07 -3.65
CA GLU A 51 13.65 -1.70 -4.72
C GLU A 51 12.27 -2.37 -4.54
N THR A 52 12.19 -3.42 -3.70
CA THR A 52 10.91 -4.04 -3.33
C THR A 52 9.99 -3.09 -2.57
N ILE A 53 10.55 -2.13 -1.83
CA ILE A 53 9.79 -1.09 -1.12
C ILE A 53 9.14 -0.15 -2.14
N ASP A 54 9.86 0.21 -3.19
CA ASP A 54 9.35 1.09 -4.25
C ASP A 54 8.17 0.43 -4.96
N ASN A 55 8.32 -0.85 -5.32
CA ASN A 55 7.25 -1.63 -5.91
C ASN A 55 6.03 -1.81 -4.98
N ALA A 56 6.26 -1.97 -3.67
CA ALA A 56 5.18 -2.09 -2.71
C ALA A 56 4.42 -0.77 -2.50
N LEU A 57 5.13 0.36 -2.48
CA LEU A 57 4.52 1.69 -2.42
C LEU A 57 3.69 1.99 -3.68
N LEU A 58 4.20 1.62 -4.86
CA LEU A 58 3.46 1.74 -6.11
C LEU A 58 2.18 0.91 -6.07
N LEU A 59 2.28 -0.36 -5.66
CA LEU A 59 1.12 -1.23 -5.54
C LEU A 59 0.07 -0.66 -4.57
N LEU A 60 0.49 -0.10 -3.43
CA LEU A 60 -0.43 0.56 -2.50
C LEU A 60 -1.09 1.79 -3.15
N ALA A 61 -0.31 2.63 -3.83
CA ALA A 61 -0.80 3.85 -4.48
C ALA A 61 -1.84 3.56 -5.58
N GLU A 62 -1.61 2.52 -6.38
CA GLU A 62 -2.49 2.10 -7.47
C GLU A 62 -3.86 1.58 -6.98
N ASN A 63 -3.92 1.07 -5.75
CA ASN A 63 -5.10 0.45 -5.16
C ASN A 63 -5.87 1.36 -4.20
N ILE A 64 -5.47 2.62 -4.03
CA ILE A 64 -6.22 3.60 -3.24
C ILE A 64 -6.83 4.68 -4.13
N GLY A 65 -8.03 5.16 -3.77
CA GLY A 65 -8.71 6.16 -4.60
C GLY A 65 -9.86 6.93 -3.94
N CYS A 66 -10.30 6.50 -2.76
CA CYS A 66 -11.36 7.16 -1.99
C CYS A 66 -10.80 7.98 -0.82
N ALA A 67 -11.60 8.91 -0.29
CA ALA A 67 -11.20 9.75 0.85
C ALA A 67 -10.77 8.94 2.08
N GLU A 68 -11.46 7.82 2.36
CA GLU A 68 -11.13 6.92 3.46
C GLU A 68 -9.73 6.29 3.28
N ASP A 69 -9.39 5.87 2.06
CA ASP A 69 -8.10 5.27 1.76
C ASP A 69 -6.96 6.27 2.00
N PHE A 70 -7.16 7.54 1.61
CA PHE A 70 -6.15 8.58 1.85
C PHE A 70 -5.95 8.83 3.35
N ALA A 71 -7.02 8.93 4.12
CA ALA A 71 -6.91 9.07 5.57
C ALA A 71 -6.16 7.89 6.20
N ARG A 72 -6.41 6.67 5.70
CA ARG A 72 -5.82 5.45 6.26
C ARG A 72 -4.36 5.21 5.83
N TYR A 73 -4.07 5.32 4.54
CA TYR A 73 -2.79 4.89 3.97
C TYR A 73 -1.86 6.06 3.65
N GLU A 74 -2.37 7.18 3.15
CA GLU A 74 -1.55 8.37 2.92
C GLU A 74 -1.22 9.06 4.25
N GLU A 75 -2.22 9.44 5.03
CA GLU A 75 -2.04 10.24 6.24
C GLU A 75 -1.52 9.41 7.42
N ASN A 76 -2.15 8.28 7.72
CA ASN A 76 -1.81 7.50 8.90
C ASN A 76 -0.62 6.54 8.71
N PHE A 77 -0.23 6.24 7.47
CA PHE A 77 0.86 5.33 7.16
C PHE A 77 2.04 6.02 6.45
N VAL A 78 1.90 6.44 5.19
CA VAL A 78 3.01 7.00 4.39
C VAL A 78 3.57 8.28 5.02
N ASN A 79 2.71 9.23 5.40
CA ASN A 79 3.13 10.45 6.07
C ASN A 79 3.81 10.18 7.41
N LYS A 80 3.30 9.21 8.17
CA LYS A 80 3.90 8.81 9.45
C LYS A 80 5.28 8.19 9.27
N LEU A 81 5.48 7.37 8.23
CA LEU A 81 6.80 6.83 7.90
C LEU A 81 7.77 7.91 7.41
N ALA A 82 7.28 8.89 6.65
CA ALA A 82 8.09 10.03 6.21
C ALA A 82 8.48 10.94 7.38
N ASP A 83 7.56 11.23 8.30
CA ASP A 83 7.82 12.03 9.51
C ASP A 83 8.87 11.38 10.43
N LYS A 84 8.81 10.05 10.57
CA LYS A 84 9.82 9.26 11.27
C LYS A 84 11.17 9.15 10.53
N GLY A 85 11.28 9.69 9.31
CA GLY A 85 12.48 9.59 8.48
C GLY A 85 12.75 8.19 7.93
N LEU A 86 11.77 7.29 7.97
CA LEU A 86 11.89 5.93 7.43
C LEU A 86 11.70 5.91 5.91
N LEU A 87 10.84 6.79 5.37
CA LEU A 87 10.70 7.00 3.93
C LEU A 87 11.49 8.23 3.48
N THR A 88 12.19 8.09 2.35
CA THR A 88 12.86 9.22 1.71
C THR A 88 11.83 10.11 1.00
N LYS A 89 12.17 11.38 0.80
CA LYS A 89 11.34 12.32 0.04
C LYS A 89 11.01 11.82 -1.37
N GLU A 90 11.92 11.08 -2.01
CA GLU A 90 11.71 10.50 -3.34
C GLU A 90 10.64 9.41 -3.32
N ARG A 91 10.67 8.52 -2.31
CA ARG A 91 9.67 7.45 -2.16
C ARG A 91 8.29 7.97 -1.79
N THR A 92 8.25 8.97 -0.93
CA THR A 92 7.00 9.66 -0.59
C THR A 92 6.39 10.32 -1.84
N LYS A 93 7.21 10.96 -2.68
CA LYS A 93 6.76 11.51 -3.97
C LYS A 93 6.34 10.43 -4.96
N LEU A 94 7.06 9.31 -5.02
CA LEU A 94 6.71 8.16 -5.86
C LEU A 94 5.28 7.69 -5.53
N PHE A 95 4.97 7.54 -4.24
CA PHE A 95 3.63 7.21 -3.79
C PHE A 95 2.61 8.26 -4.25
N TYR A 96 2.79 9.54 -3.91
CA TYR A 96 1.82 10.60 -4.25
C TYR A 96 1.59 10.81 -5.75
N ASN A 97 2.62 10.58 -6.57
CA ASN A 97 2.48 10.74 -8.02
C ASN A 97 1.70 9.58 -8.68
N ASN A 98 1.57 8.44 -8.00
CA ASN A 98 0.90 7.26 -8.50
C ASN A 98 -0.42 6.97 -7.78
N THR A 99 -0.82 7.80 -6.81
CA THR A 99 -2.15 7.68 -6.22
C THR A 99 -3.20 8.24 -7.16
N ASN A 100 -4.24 7.46 -7.42
CA ASN A 100 -5.38 7.91 -8.23
C ASN A 100 -6.31 8.77 -7.37
N ARG A 101 -5.86 10.00 -7.04
CA ARG A 101 -6.73 11.03 -6.46
C ARG A 101 -7.82 11.39 -7.47
N ARG A 102 -8.96 10.69 -7.38
CA ARG A 102 -10.19 11.13 -8.02
C ARG A 102 -10.58 12.44 -7.35
N GLN A 103 -10.29 13.56 -8.00
CA GLN A 103 -10.84 14.86 -7.62
C GLN A 103 -12.35 14.78 -7.87
N GLY A 104 -13.09 14.37 -6.84
CA GLY A 104 -14.55 14.49 -6.76
C GLY A 104 -14.94 15.89 -6.37
#